data_AF-A0A561XK56-F1
#
_entry.id   AF-A0A561XK56-F1
#
_cell.length_a   1.000
_cell.length_b   1.000
_cell.length_c   1.000
_cell.angle_alpha   90.00
_cell.angle_beta   90.00
_cell.angle_gamma   90.00
#
_symmetry.space_group_name_H-M   'P 1'
#
loop_
_entity.id
_entity.type
_entity.pdbx_description
1 polymer ?
#
loop_
_entity_poly.entity_id
_entity_poly.type
_entity_poly.pdbx_seq_one_letter_code
_entity_poly.pdbx_strand_id
1 'polypeptide(L)'
;MRVACTGPQELLDAVLSMGRTEDVSWSPDGRRLVLAAITLDRLLVVGLDCQLESGRQVVCLTDAVEISSTSLRRPHGVCWVGNSVIAVASREGNVSLFKVPEADGLTSACDLRPVAVIGKRETELLSTPGSLCVRDLGADLHELWVCNGFSHYVTHHLLDAASGFAHLDAQQLMHKGLELPDGIALDANGEWVAVSNHDHHAVALYRNDEFLDPGKEPAVQLGGVHYPHGLCFVAGGRILLVADAGAPTVAVFYRAAPGWQDLPEPHRSIRVLDDAVFQQGHHNPREGGPKGIDVHEPWGLMVVTCAEQPLAFFDIGEIVDGARGQGHENACDSTPADRMRVNTLRLVRDVTAREAAVTAAVRKEVELMRMSWSWRLTAPLRMVTDQWIRWRSKQHPI
;
A
#
# COMPACT_ATOMS: atom_id res chain seq x y z
N MET A 1 18.48 8.43 19.72
CA MET A 1 17.45 8.18 18.70
C MET A 1 17.86 7.09 17.74
N ARG A 2 18.98 7.19 17.00
CA ARG A 2 19.45 6.06 16.17
C ARG A 2 19.67 4.81 17.04
N VAL A 3 19.12 3.69 16.60
CA VAL A 3 19.19 2.39 17.27
C VAL A 3 20.24 1.54 16.57
N ALA A 4 21.05 0.82 17.35
CA ALA A 4 22.06 -0.06 16.79
C ALA A 4 21.39 -1.24 16.09
N CYS A 5 21.89 -1.57 14.89
CA CYS A 5 21.52 -2.77 14.17
C CYS A 5 22.74 -3.69 14.14
N THR A 6 22.58 -4.92 14.62
CA THR A 6 23.64 -5.93 14.72
C THR A 6 23.17 -7.22 14.07
N GLY A 7 24.10 -8.12 13.80
CA GLY A 7 23.81 -9.43 13.23
C GLY A 7 25.08 -10.05 12.65
N PRO A 8 25.02 -11.30 12.20
CA PRO A 8 26.08 -11.91 11.40
C PRO A 8 26.46 -11.01 10.21
N GLN A 9 27.77 -10.94 9.91
CA GLN A 9 28.29 -10.08 8.83
C GLN A 9 27.61 -10.38 7.49
N GLU A 10 27.30 -11.65 7.23
CA GLU A 10 26.59 -12.09 6.02
C GLU A 10 25.22 -11.42 5.85
N LEU A 11 24.46 -11.19 6.94
CA LEU A 11 23.18 -10.48 6.90
C LEU A 11 23.37 -8.98 6.65
N LEU A 12 24.36 -8.38 7.31
CA LEU A 12 24.69 -6.97 7.12
C LEU A 12 25.11 -6.71 5.68
N ASP A 13 25.93 -7.59 5.12
CA ASP A 13 26.36 -7.53 3.72
C ASP A 13 25.19 -7.75 2.75
N ALA A 14 24.25 -8.65 3.06
CA ALA A 14 23.03 -8.84 2.27
C ALA A 14 22.13 -7.60 2.26
N VAL A 15 22.00 -6.89 3.38
CA VAL A 15 21.26 -5.62 3.43
C VAL A 15 21.99 -4.53 2.63
N LEU A 16 23.32 -4.43 2.77
CA LEU A 16 24.12 -3.45 2.05
C LEU A 16 24.13 -3.71 0.53
N SER A 17 24.10 -4.97 0.11
CA SER A 17 24.12 -5.34 -1.32
C SER A 17 22.86 -4.94 -2.07
N MET A 18 21.74 -4.66 -1.36
CA MET A 18 20.51 -4.17 -1.97
C MET A 18 20.65 -2.80 -2.64
N GLY A 19 21.66 -2.01 -2.24
CA GLY A 19 21.90 -0.68 -2.79
C GLY A 19 20.68 0.23 -2.65
N ARG A 20 20.21 0.78 -3.78
CA ARG A 20 19.09 1.72 -3.78
C ARG A 20 17.75 1.06 -3.47
N THR A 21 17.32 1.23 -2.22
CA THR A 21 16.00 0.85 -1.73
C THR A 21 15.02 2.02 -1.82
N GLU A 22 13.79 1.75 -2.28
CA GLU A 22 12.73 2.77 -2.44
C GLU A 22 11.66 2.68 -1.36
N ASP A 23 11.44 1.52 -0.75
CA ASP A 23 10.39 1.34 0.24
C ASP A 23 10.70 0.20 1.21
N VAL A 24 9.97 0.18 2.33
CA VAL A 24 10.12 -0.78 3.44
C VAL A 24 8.79 -1.02 4.12
N SER A 25 8.55 -2.26 4.58
CA SER A 25 7.36 -2.55 5.39
C SER A 25 7.59 -3.64 6.43
N TRP A 26 7.03 -3.42 7.63
CA TRP A 26 6.96 -4.38 8.73
C TRP A 26 5.89 -5.43 8.50
N SER A 27 6.22 -6.68 8.81
CA SER A 27 5.20 -7.71 8.98
C SER A 27 4.31 -7.34 10.18
N PRO A 28 3.01 -7.67 10.14
CA PRO A 28 2.09 -7.35 11.23
C PRO A 28 2.54 -7.86 12.61
N ASP A 29 3.25 -8.99 12.67
CA ASP A 29 3.80 -9.55 13.91
C ASP A 29 5.13 -8.92 14.37
N GLY A 30 5.69 -7.98 13.60
CA GLY A 30 6.94 -7.29 13.90
C GLY A 30 8.21 -8.12 13.71
N ARG A 31 8.12 -9.34 13.17
CA ARG A 31 9.28 -10.26 13.09
C ARG A 31 10.07 -10.13 11.81
N ARG A 32 9.50 -9.52 10.78
CA ARG A 32 10.11 -9.39 9.46
C ARG A 32 9.96 -8.00 8.90
N LEU A 33 10.95 -7.59 8.13
CA LEU A 33 10.92 -6.42 7.27
C LEU A 33 11.07 -6.85 5.83
N VAL A 34 10.38 -6.18 4.90
CA VAL A 34 10.64 -6.31 3.47
C VAL A 34 11.19 -4.99 2.93
N LEU A 35 12.20 -5.08 2.07
CA LEU A 35 12.86 -3.95 1.40
C LEU A 35 12.67 -4.08 -0.11
N ALA A 36 12.31 -2.99 -0.79
CA ALA A 36 12.21 -2.95 -2.25
C ALA A 36 13.47 -2.32 -2.87
N ALA A 37 14.28 -3.10 -3.59
CA ALA A 37 15.49 -2.61 -4.26
C ALA A 37 15.24 -2.39 -5.75
N ILE A 38 15.03 -1.14 -6.12
CA ILE A 38 14.56 -0.76 -7.45
C ILE A 38 15.56 -1.08 -8.56
N THR A 39 16.86 -0.89 -8.30
CA THR A 39 17.90 -1.05 -9.33
C THR A 39 18.24 -2.51 -9.61
N LEU A 40 17.95 -3.40 -8.65
CA LEU A 40 18.28 -4.82 -8.74
C LEU A 40 17.10 -5.68 -9.22
N ASP A 41 15.89 -5.13 -9.29
CA ASP A 41 14.65 -5.90 -9.50
C ASP A 41 14.53 -7.03 -8.47
N ARG A 42 14.76 -6.68 -7.19
CA ARG A 42 14.77 -7.61 -6.06
C ARG A 42 14.01 -7.05 -4.87
N LEU A 43 13.61 -7.96 -4.00
CA LEU A 43 13.22 -7.65 -2.63
C LEU A 43 14.15 -8.39 -1.68
N LEU A 44 14.32 -7.83 -0.47
CA LEU A 44 14.96 -8.54 0.63
C LEU A 44 13.98 -8.59 1.79
N VAL A 45 13.65 -9.79 2.25
CA VAL A 45 12.93 -9.98 3.51
C VAL A 45 13.96 -10.31 4.59
N VAL A 46 13.96 -9.56 5.68
CA VAL A 46 14.91 -9.71 6.78
C VAL A 46 14.15 -10.08 8.04
N GLY A 47 14.50 -11.21 8.65
CA GLY A 47 14.07 -11.59 9.98
C GLY A 47 14.86 -10.81 11.03
N LEU A 48 14.20 -10.44 12.13
CA LEU A 48 14.80 -9.58 13.14
C LEU A 48 14.15 -9.74 14.51
N ASP A 49 14.93 -9.40 15.53
CA ASP A 49 14.53 -9.36 16.93
C ASP A 49 14.97 -8.02 17.55
N CYS A 50 14.28 -7.61 18.61
CA CYS A 50 14.58 -6.38 19.33
C CYS A 50 14.93 -6.69 20.79
N GLN A 51 16.15 -6.36 21.17
CA GLN A 51 16.73 -6.68 22.48
C GLN A 51 17.10 -5.42 23.25
N LEU A 52 17.24 -5.57 24.57
CA LEU A 52 17.76 -4.53 25.45
C LEU A 52 19.18 -4.90 25.89
N GLU A 53 20.16 -4.16 25.39
CA GLU A 53 21.57 -4.30 25.78
C GLU A 53 21.98 -3.09 26.62
N SER A 54 22.41 -3.34 27.86
CA SER A 54 22.82 -2.26 28.80
C SER A 54 21.78 -1.13 28.94
N GLY A 55 20.49 -1.47 28.86
CA GLY A 55 19.39 -0.50 28.95
C GLY A 55 19.13 0.30 27.68
N ARG A 56 19.75 -0.07 26.55
CA ARG A 56 19.49 0.52 25.23
C ARG A 56 18.90 -0.52 24.29
N GLN A 57 17.98 -0.08 23.46
CA GLN A 57 17.41 -0.92 22.42
C GLN A 57 18.47 -1.24 21.36
N VAL A 58 18.49 -2.50 20.91
CA VAL A 58 19.34 -3.00 19.82
C VAL A 58 18.48 -3.91 18.94
N VAL A 59 18.55 -3.69 17.63
CA VAL A 59 17.90 -4.56 16.64
C VAL A 59 18.91 -5.60 16.16
N CYS A 60 18.54 -6.87 16.22
CA CYS A 60 19.37 -8.00 15.81
C CYS A 60 18.76 -8.64 14.57
N LEU A 61 19.52 -8.70 13.46
CA LEU A 61 19.11 -9.43 12.26
C LEU A 61 19.29 -10.94 12.50
N THR A 62 18.26 -11.73 12.19
CA THR A 62 18.23 -13.18 12.44
C THR A 62 18.45 -14.01 11.19
N ASP A 63 17.87 -13.58 10.07
CA ASP A 63 17.91 -14.28 8.79
C ASP A 63 17.52 -13.33 7.64
N ALA A 64 17.75 -13.74 6.40
CA ALA A 64 17.28 -13.02 5.23
C ALA A 64 16.89 -13.93 4.05
N VAL A 65 15.91 -13.48 3.28
CA VAL A 65 15.43 -14.08 2.04
C VAL A 65 15.49 -13.05 0.92
N GLU A 66 16.39 -13.22 -0.04
CA GLU A 66 16.36 -12.46 -1.28
C GLU A 66 15.30 -13.05 -2.22
N ILE A 67 14.43 -12.20 -2.72
CA ILE A 67 13.35 -12.58 -3.63
C ILE A 67 13.62 -11.95 -5.01
N SER A 68 13.66 -12.82 -6.01
CA SER A 68 13.65 -12.49 -7.42
C SER A 68 12.36 -12.96 -8.08
N SER A 69 11.95 -12.29 -9.16
CA SER A 69 10.82 -12.72 -9.98
C SER A 69 10.82 -11.98 -11.30
N THR A 70 10.35 -12.61 -12.38
CA THR A 70 10.12 -11.93 -13.66
C THR A 70 9.05 -10.83 -13.59
N SER A 71 8.24 -10.82 -12.52
CA SER A 71 7.21 -9.80 -12.28
C SER A 71 7.72 -8.57 -11.52
N LEU A 72 8.92 -8.64 -10.94
CA LEU A 72 9.56 -7.49 -10.30
C LEU A 72 10.27 -6.67 -11.39
N ARG A 73 9.70 -5.51 -11.74
CA ARG A 73 10.27 -4.59 -12.73
C ARG A 73 10.29 -3.19 -12.16
N ARG A 74 11.44 -2.84 -11.59
CA ARG A 74 11.65 -1.66 -10.77
C ARG A 74 10.66 -1.63 -9.60
N PRO A 75 10.75 -2.62 -8.67
CA PRO A 75 9.92 -2.62 -7.48
C PRO A 75 10.16 -1.32 -6.72
N HIS A 76 9.08 -0.63 -6.39
CA HIS A 76 9.13 0.69 -5.77
C HIS A 76 8.38 0.70 -4.45
N GLY A 77 7.11 0.27 -4.43
CA GLY A 77 6.29 0.21 -3.22
C GLY A 77 6.07 -1.21 -2.74
N VAL A 78 6.05 -1.44 -1.43
CA VAL A 78 5.84 -2.78 -0.85
C VAL A 78 5.05 -2.71 0.46
N CYS A 79 4.13 -3.65 0.67
CA CYS A 79 3.49 -3.83 1.97
C CYS A 79 3.19 -5.30 2.25
N TRP A 80 3.06 -5.64 3.53
CA TRP A 80 2.60 -6.96 3.95
C TRP A 80 1.08 -7.08 3.84
N VAL A 81 0.61 -8.22 3.34
CA VAL A 81 -0.78 -8.67 3.33
C VAL A 81 -0.88 -9.86 4.29
N GLY A 82 -1.11 -9.57 5.56
CA GLY A 82 -0.91 -10.53 6.65
C GLY A 82 0.57 -10.85 6.87
N ASN A 83 0.88 -11.96 7.57
CA ASN A 83 2.26 -12.28 7.95
C ASN A 83 3.04 -13.11 6.93
N SER A 84 2.46 -13.52 5.80
CA SER A 84 3.11 -14.46 4.86
C SER A 84 3.03 -14.06 3.39
N VAL A 85 2.31 -12.99 3.07
CA VAL A 85 2.16 -12.49 1.72
C VAL A 85 2.60 -11.03 1.70
N ILE A 86 3.28 -10.64 0.64
CA ILE A 86 3.63 -9.26 0.35
C ILE A 86 3.01 -8.83 -0.97
N ALA A 87 2.52 -7.59 -1.04
CA ALA A 87 2.11 -6.93 -2.27
C ALA A 87 3.20 -5.95 -2.71
N VAL A 88 3.50 -5.92 -4.01
CA VAL A 88 4.62 -5.15 -4.56
C VAL A 88 4.15 -4.35 -5.77
N ALA A 89 4.30 -3.03 -5.70
CA ALA A 89 4.13 -2.10 -6.82
C ALA A 89 5.43 -2.00 -7.62
N SER A 90 5.38 -2.35 -8.91
CA SER A 90 6.52 -2.26 -9.82
C SER A 90 6.29 -1.18 -10.87
N ARG A 91 7.12 -0.12 -10.89
CA ARG A 91 6.92 1.06 -11.77
C ARG A 91 6.88 0.72 -13.26
N GLU A 92 7.64 -0.28 -13.68
CA GLU A 92 7.67 -0.78 -15.06
C GLU A 92 6.95 -2.13 -15.22
N GLY A 93 6.10 -2.46 -14.25
CA GLY A 93 5.37 -3.72 -14.20
C GLY A 93 3.93 -3.52 -13.73
N ASN A 94 3.52 -4.44 -12.86
CA ASN A 94 2.18 -4.58 -12.33
C ASN A 94 2.24 -4.48 -10.80
N VAL A 95 1.10 -4.67 -10.14
CA VAL A 95 1.11 -5.07 -8.74
C VAL A 95 1.16 -6.59 -8.66
N SER A 96 2.11 -7.14 -7.92
CA SER A 96 2.29 -8.58 -7.75
C SER A 96 2.23 -8.97 -6.29
N LEU A 97 1.54 -10.07 -5.98
CA LEU A 97 1.47 -10.63 -4.64
C LEU A 97 2.35 -11.89 -4.56
N PHE A 98 3.18 -12.00 -3.55
CA PHE A 98 4.09 -13.13 -3.35
C PHE A 98 3.89 -13.75 -1.98
N LYS A 99 3.84 -15.09 -1.93
CA LYS A 99 3.97 -15.80 -0.66
C LYS A 99 5.44 -15.89 -0.29
N VAL A 100 5.80 -15.31 0.85
CA VAL A 100 7.17 -15.25 1.35
C VAL A 100 7.48 -16.57 2.06
N PRO A 101 8.54 -17.29 1.66
CA PRO A 101 8.99 -18.48 2.39
C PRO A 101 9.73 -18.07 3.67
N GLU A 102 9.82 -19.00 4.62
CA GLU A 102 10.80 -18.88 5.70
C GLU A 102 12.21 -19.03 5.14
N ALA A 103 13.20 -18.40 5.79
CA ALA A 103 14.59 -18.53 5.39
C ALA A 103 15.09 -19.98 5.60
N ASP A 104 15.86 -20.48 4.63
CA ASP A 104 16.61 -21.73 4.77
C ASP A 104 18.06 -21.41 5.16
N GLY A 105 18.32 -21.36 6.46
CA GLY A 105 19.61 -20.94 7.01
C GLY A 105 19.66 -19.43 7.31
N LEU A 106 20.87 -18.86 7.26
CA LEU A 106 21.10 -17.46 7.58
C LEU A 106 20.68 -16.54 6.43
N THR A 107 21.16 -16.82 5.23
CA THR A 107 20.67 -16.19 4.00
C THR A 107 20.13 -17.26 3.06
N SER A 108 19.07 -16.91 2.32
CA SER A 108 18.53 -17.73 1.25
C SER A 108 18.11 -16.83 0.09
N ALA A 109 18.11 -17.39 -1.13
CA ALA A 109 17.67 -16.69 -2.32
C ALA A 109 16.64 -17.54 -3.06
N CYS A 110 15.57 -16.91 -3.54
CA CYS A 110 14.49 -17.60 -4.22
C CYS A 110 13.99 -16.84 -5.47
N ASP A 111 13.62 -17.60 -6.50
CA ASP A 111 12.89 -17.10 -7.66
C ASP A 111 11.41 -17.47 -7.49
N LEU A 112 10.58 -16.47 -7.20
CA LEU A 112 9.17 -16.66 -6.87
C LEU A 112 8.27 -16.32 -8.04
N ARG A 113 7.22 -17.12 -8.19
CA ARG A 113 6.07 -16.76 -9.01
C ARG A 113 5.02 -16.07 -8.15
N PRO A 114 4.40 -14.98 -8.63
CA PRO A 114 3.35 -14.33 -7.87
C PRO A 114 2.14 -15.25 -7.71
N VAL A 115 1.50 -15.20 -6.54
CA VAL A 115 0.23 -15.90 -6.28
C VAL A 115 -0.94 -15.18 -6.97
N ALA A 116 -0.82 -13.86 -7.16
CA ALA A 116 -1.74 -13.04 -7.93
C ALA A 116 -0.99 -11.86 -8.56
N VAL A 117 -1.49 -11.39 -9.71
CA VAL A 117 -1.00 -10.20 -10.40
C VAL A 117 -2.20 -9.34 -10.74
N ILE A 118 -2.15 -8.07 -10.39
CA ILE A 118 -3.10 -7.06 -10.85
C ILE A 118 -2.37 -6.27 -11.93
N GLY A 119 -2.78 -6.44 -13.18
CA GLY A 119 -2.24 -5.73 -14.33
C GLY A 119 -3.33 -5.39 -15.32
N LYS A 120 -2.92 -5.12 -16.57
CA LYS A 120 -3.84 -4.74 -17.65
C LYS A 120 -4.88 -5.81 -18.02
N ARG A 121 -4.67 -7.07 -17.64
CA ARG A 121 -5.66 -8.13 -17.89
C ARG A 121 -6.83 -8.04 -16.91
N GLU A 122 -6.57 -7.53 -15.72
CA GLU A 122 -7.51 -7.40 -14.61
C GLU A 122 -8.17 -6.01 -14.64
N THR A 123 -7.43 -4.95 -14.95
CA THR A 123 -7.96 -3.58 -15.02
C THR A 123 -7.12 -2.64 -15.88
N GLU A 124 -7.77 -1.74 -16.60
CA GLU A 124 -7.12 -0.64 -17.34
C GLU A 124 -6.68 0.52 -16.43
N LEU A 125 -7.12 0.51 -15.16
CA LEU A 125 -6.84 1.60 -14.22
C LEU A 125 -5.41 1.56 -13.68
N LEU A 126 -4.73 0.42 -13.74
CA LEU A 126 -3.39 0.29 -13.19
C LEU A 126 -2.34 0.76 -14.21
N SER A 127 -1.58 1.79 -13.85
CA SER A 127 -0.55 2.37 -14.71
C SER A 127 0.61 2.89 -13.86
N THR A 128 1.81 2.35 -14.09
CA THR A 128 3.04 2.76 -13.37
C THR A 128 2.90 2.75 -11.84
N PRO A 129 2.52 1.61 -11.22
CA PRO A 129 2.31 1.55 -9.78
C PRO A 129 3.61 1.87 -9.03
N GLY A 130 3.57 2.87 -8.16
CA GLY A 130 4.73 3.40 -7.44
C GLY A 130 4.71 3.10 -5.96
N SER A 131 3.59 3.31 -5.28
CA SER A 131 3.43 3.00 -3.86
C SER A 131 2.10 2.30 -3.62
N LEU A 132 2.00 1.53 -2.55
CA LEU A 132 0.76 0.89 -2.16
C LEU A 132 0.65 0.73 -0.65
N CYS A 133 -0.58 0.58 -0.18
CA CYS A 133 -0.87 0.13 1.17
C CYS A 133 -2.11 -0.77 1.15
N VAL A 134 -2.26 -1.60 2.17
CA VAL A 134 -3.35 -2.57 2.28
C VAL A 134 -4.18 -2.32 3.54
N ARG A 135 -5.47 -2.58 3.44
CA ARG A 135 -6.40 -2.62 4.56
C ARG A 135 -7.13 -3.96 4.57
N ASP A 136 -7.02 -4.68 5.67
CA ASP A 136 -7.81 -5.89 5.91
C ASP A 136 -9.26 -5.51 6.25
N LEU A 137 -10.22 -6.07 5.51
CA LEU A 137 -11.65 -5.87 5.74
C LEU A 137 -12.28 -7.01 6.56
N GLY A 138 -11.50 -8.05 6.88
CA GLY A 138 -11.99 -9.31 7.40
C GLY A 138 -12.61 -10.19 6.30
N ALA A 139 -12.98 -11.42 6.69
CA ALA A 139 -13.56 -12.43 5.79
C ALA A 139 -12.73 -12.64 4.51
N ASP A 140 -11.40 -12.65 4.65
CA ASP A 140 -10.42 -12.82 3.57
C ASP A 140 -10.43 -11.72 2.50
N LEU A 141 -11.15 -10.62 2.73
CA LEU A 141 -11.20 -9.47 1.82
C LEU A 141 -10.16 -8.42 2.18
N HIS A 142 -9.46 -7.93 1.16
CA HIS A 142 -8.43 -6.92 1.32
C HIS A 142 -8.66 -5.78 0.33
N GLU A 143 -8.56 -4.54 0.82
CA GLU A 143 -8.48 -3.34 -0.02
C GLU A 143 -7.01 -3.00 -0.24
N LEU A 144 -6.60 -2.93 -1.49
CA LEU A 144 -5.29 -2.43 -1.88
C LEU A 144 -5.42 -1.05 -2.49
N TRP A 145 -4.68 -0.09 -1.95
CA TRP A 145 -4.63 1.28 -2.45
C TRP A 145 -3.28 1.48 -3.14
N VAL A 146 -3.30 2.00 -4.36
CA VAL A 146 -2.11 2.04 -5.22
C VAL A 146 -1.95 3.43 -5.80
N CYS A 147 -0.81 4.05 -5.57
CA CYS A 147 -0.39 5.26 -6.27
C CYS A 147 0.10 4.91 -7.66
N ASN A 148 -0.54 5.49 -8.68
CA ASN A 148 -0.13 5.37 -10.08
C ASN A 148 0.71 6.61 -10.40
N GLY A 149 1.99 6.56 -10.01
CA GLY A 149 2.84 7.76 -9.86
C GLY A 149 2.90 8.63 -11.12
N PHE A 150 3.33 8.06 -12.24
CA PHE A 150 3.42 8.81 -13.51
C PHE A 150 2.07 9.06 -14.18
N SER A 151 0.98 8.53 -13.62
CA SER A 151 -0.38 8.77 -14.11
C SER A 151 -1.16 9.73 -13.20
N HIS A 152 -0.57 10.16 -12.08
CA HIS A 152 -1.08 11.22 -11.21
C HIS A 152 -2.45 10.92 -10.60
N TYR A 153 -2.72 9.67 -10.24
CA TYR A 153 -3.93 9.29 -9.52
C TYR A 153 -3.69 8.11 -8.59
N VAL A 154 -4.64 7.87 -7.69
CA VAL A 154 -4.66 6.68 -6.84
C VAL A 154 -5.73 5.72 -7.34
N THR A 155 -5.53 4.42 -7.17
CA THR A 155 -6.57 3.41 -7.38
C THR A 155 -6.78 2.61 -6.14
N HIS A 156 -8.00 2.10 -5.99
CA HIS A 156 -8.37 1.12 -5.00
C HIS A 156 -8.76 -0.18 -5.69
N HIS A 157 -8.33 -1.31 -5.14
CA HIS A 157 -8.56 -2.64 -5.67
C HIS A 157 -9.05 -3.57 -4.56
N LEU A 158 -10.14 -4.28 -4.80
CA LEU A 158 -10.67 -5.26 -3.86
C LEU A 158 -10.17 -6.67 -4.23
N LEU A 159 -9.61 -7.37 -3.26
CA LEU A 159 -9.04 -8.71 -3.41
C LEU A 159 -9.72 -9.72 -2.47
N ASP A 160 -9.89 -10.96 -2.94
CA ASP A 160 -10.37 -12.09 -2.13
C ASP A 160 -9.28 -13.15 -1.95
N ALA A 161 -8.71 -13.20 -0.74
CA ALA A 161 -7.64 -14.13 -0.37
C ALA A 161 -8.11 -15.59 -0.29
N ALA A 162 -9.39 -15.86 0.03
CA ALA A 162 -9.94 -17.21 0.05
C ALA A 162 -9.96 -17.82 -1.36
N SER A 163 -10.08 -16.97 -2.38
CA SER A 163 -9.99 -17.33 -3.80
C SER A 163 -8.60 -17.09 -4.39
N GLY A 164 -7.53 -17.12 -3.58
CA GLY A 164 -6.16 -16.94 -4.06
C GLY A 164 -5.82 -15.52 -4.48
N PHE A 165 -6.37 -14.53 -3.78
CA PHE A 165 -6.28 -13.10 -4.11
C PHE A 165 -6.89 -12.74 -5.47
N ALA A 166 -8.06 -13.32 -5.78
CA ALA A 166 -8.81 -12.95 -6.98
C ALA A 166 -9.13 -11.44 -6.95
N HIS A 167 -8.87 -10.75 -8.07
CA HIS A 167 -9.21 -9.33 -8.23
C HIS A 167 -10.71 -9.18 -8.52
N LEU A 168 -11.41 -8.47 -7.65
CA LEU A 168 -12.88 -8.40 -7.65
C LEU A 168 -13.42 -7.10 -8.23
N ASP A 169 -12.79 -5.99 -7.87
CA ASP A 169 -13.20 -4.66 -8.28
C ASP A 169 -12.01 -3.69 -8.29
N ALA A 170 -12.11 -2.63 -9.09
CA ALA A 170 -11.15 -1.54 -9.09
C ALA A 170 -11.86 -0.20 -9.30
N GLN A 171 -11.39 0.82 -8.59
CA GLN A 171 -11.88 2.18 -8.72
C GLN A 171 -10.70 3.15 -8.77
N GLN A 172 -10.78 4.15 -9.65
CA GLN A 172 -9.89 5.31 -9.57
C GLN A 172 -10.39 6.24 -8.46
N LEU A 173 -9.48 6.61 -7.57
CA LEU A 173 -9.68 7.54 -6.46
C LEU A 173 -8.71 8.70 -6.66
N MET A 174 -9.06 9.90 -6.20
CA MET A 174 -8.10 11.02 -6.03
C MET A 174 -7.18 11.25 -7.24
N HIS A 175 -7.58 12.16 -8.13
CA HIS A 175 -6.73 12.58 -9.26
C HIS A 175 -6.47 14.08 -9.22
N LYS A 176 -7.49 14.86 -8.88
CA LYS A 176 -7.41 16.30 -8.86
C LYS A 176 -6.35 16.79 -7.86
N GLY A 177 -5.39 17.54 -8.38
CA GLY A 177 -4.34 18.19 -7.58
C GLY A 177 -3.17 17.31 -7.18
N LEU A 178 -3.11 16.06 -7.64
CA LEU A 178 -1.94 15.20 -7.45
C LEU A 178 -0.97 15.33 -8.63
N GLU A 179 0.32 15.41 -8.34
CA GLU A 179 1.41 15.34 -9.30
C GLU A 179 2.50 14.42 -8.73
N LEU A 180 2.67 13.27 -9.38
CA LEU A 180 3.57 12.19 -8.98
C LEU A 180 3.30 11.69 -7.53
N PRO A 181 2.14 11.04 -7.26
CA PRO A 181 1.91 10.42 -5.97
C PRO A 181 2.88 9.25 -5.75
N ASP A 182 3.78 9.37 -4.77
CA ASP A 182 4.89 8.40 -4.57
C ASP A 182 4.83 7.65 -3.24
N GLY A 183 3.82 7.93 -2.43
CA GLY A 183 3.57 7.31 -1.13
C GLY A 183 2.10 7.42 -0.75
N ILE A 184 1.58 6.41 -0.07
CA ILE A 184 0.21 6.39 0.44
C ILE A 184 0.13 5.67 1.79
N ALA A 185 -0.62 6.25 2.72
CA ALA A 185 -0.88 5.67 4.02
C ALA A 185 -2.33 5.89 4.44
N LEU A 186 -2.90 4.89 5.11
CA LEU A 186 -4.17 4.98 5.81
C LEU A 186 -3.89 5.11 7.30
N ASP A 187 -4.68 5.91 8.01
CA ASP A 187 -4.64 5.86 9.47
C ASP A 187 -5.24 4.53 9.99
N ALA A 188 -5.05 4.25 11.28
CA ALA A 188 -5.47 2.97 11.89
C ALA A 188 -6.97 2.65 11.73
N ASN A 189 -7.80 3.69 11.55
CA ASN A 189 -9.24 3.56 11.40
C ASN A 189 -9.68 3.61 9.93
N GLY A 190 -8.76 3.91 9.02
CA GLY A 190 -9.03 4.21 7.62
C GLY A 190 -9.90 5.45 7.43
N GLU A 191 -9.92 6.40 8.38
CA GLU A 191 -10.67 7.66 8.29
C GLU A 191 -9.94 8.70 7.45
N TRP A 192 -8.61 8.65 7.46
CA TRP A 192 -7.75 9.55 6.71
C TRP A 192 -6.85 8.77 5.77
N VAL A 193 -6.70 9.31 4.56
CA VAL A 193 -5.72 8.85 3.58
C VAL A 193 -4.72 9.96 3.37
N ALA A 194 -3.44 9.67 3.58
CA ALA A 194 -2.34 10.54 3.25
C ALA A 194 -1.71 10.09 1.94
N VAL A 195 -1.47 11.03 1.02
CA VAL A 195 -0.79 10.80 -0.25
C VAL A 195 0.35 11.80 -0.36
N SER A 196 1.58 11.33 -0.54
CA SER A 196 2.69 12.24 -0.78
C SER A 196 2.59 12.75 -2.20
N ASN A 197 2.64 14.06 -2.36
CA ASN A 197 2.49 14.75 -3.63
C ASN A 197 3.88 15.26 -4.03
N HIS A 198 4.67 14.37 -4.63
CA HIS A 198 6.11 14.48 -4.73
C HIS A 198 6.55 15.79 -5.41
N ASP A 199 5.91 16.16 -6.52
CA ASP A 199 6.32 17.35 -7.30
C ASP A 199 5.62 18.64 -6.83
N HIS A 200 4.63 18.53 -5.93
CA HIS A 200 4.01 19.69 -5.26
C HIS A 200 4.67 20.04 -3.92
N HIS A 201 5.70 19.30 -3.48
CA HIS A 201 6.39 19.56 -2.20
C HIS A 201 5.42 19.55 -0.99
N ALA A 202 4.43 18.66 -1.00
CA ALA A 202 3.39 18.60 0.02
C ALA A 202 2.84 17.19 0.23
N VAL A 203 2.17 16.97 1.36
CA VAL A 203 1.33 15.80 1.59
C VAL A 203 -0.13 16.21 1.52
N ALA A 204 -0.90 15.51 0.68
CA ALA A 204 -2.33 15.68 0.55
C ALA A 204 -3.05 14.71 1.50
N LEU A 205 -3.89 15.23 2.38
CA LEU A 205 -4.74 14.47 3.28
C LEU A 205 -6.19 14.50 2.80
N TYR A 206 -6.79 13.33 2.67
CA TYR A 206 -8.18 13.16 2.27
C TYR A 206 -8.96 12.51 3.41
N ARG A 207 -10.17 13.04 3.66
CA ARG A 207 -11.15 12.34 4.50
C ARG A 207 -11.74 11.18 3.71
N ASN A 208 -11.76 10.02 4.35
CA ASN A 208 -12.24 8.77 3.79
C ASN A 208 -13.67 8.41 4.28
N ASP A 209 -14.43 9.44 4.65
CA ASP A 209 -15.81 9.35 5.17
C ASP A 209 -16.87 9.41 4.06
N GLU A 210 -16.55 10.05 2.94
CA GLU A 210 -17.33 10.04 1.70
C GLU A 210 -16.63 9.17 0.66
N PHE A 211 -17.41 8.65 -0.30
CA PHE A 211 -16.84 7.91 -1.43
C PHE A 211 -15.82 8.79 -2.15
N LEU A 212 -14.53 8.49 -1.99
CA LEU A 212 -13.49 9.17 -2.74
C LEU A 212 -13.72 8.96 -4.23
N ASP A 213 -13.52 10.03 -4.98
CA ASP A 213 -13.67 10.06 -6.42
C ASP A 213 -12.52 10.88 -7.05
N PRO A 214 -12.28 10.75 -8.36
CA PRO A 214 -11.16 11.43 -9.02
C PRO A 214 -11.18 12.96 -8.89
N GLY A 215 -12.36 13.58 -8.74
CA GLY A 215 -12.53 15.03 -8.64
C GLY A 215 -12.40 15.60 -7.22
N LYS A 216 -12.32 14.74 -6.19
CA LYS A 216 -12.18 15.16 -4.80
C LYS A 216 -10.84 15.86 -4.58
N GLU A 217 -10.88 17.05 -3.99
CA GLU A 217 -9.68 17.77 -3.56
C GLU A 217 -9.20 17.29 -2.18
N PRO A 218 -7.90 17.45 -1.86
CA PRO A 218 -7.41 17.22 -0.51
C PRO A 218 -8.21 18.06 0.50
N ALA A 219 -8.57 17.45 1.63
CA ALA A 219 -9.19 18.17 2.74
C ALA A 219 -8.16 19.02 3.50
N VAL A 220 -6.90 18.59 3.49
CA VAL A 220 -5.77 19.27 4.13
C VAL A 220 -4.51 19.10 3.28
N GLN A 221 -3.66 20.12 3.24
CA GLN A 221 -2.31 20.08 2.68
C GLN A 221 -1.25 20.37 3.75
N LEU A 222 -0.24 19.51 3.81
CA LEU A 222 0.90 19.63 4.72
C LEU A 222 2.16 19.97 3.92
N GLY A 223 2.72 21.16 4.13
CA GLY A 223 3.92 21.68 3.47
C GLY A 223 5.19 21.56 4.32
N GLY A 224 6.27 22.20 3.84
CA GLY A 224 7.59 22.20 4.50
C GLY A 224 8.38 20.91 4.30
N VAL A 225 7.97 20.08 3.33
CA VAL A 225 8.67 18.89 2.86
C VAL A 225 9.13 19.12 1.43
N HIS A 226 10.29 18.60 1.03
CA HIS A 226 10.83 18.83 -0.30
C HIS A 226 10.31 17.78 -1.26
N TYR A 227 10.70 16.52 -1.13
CA TYR A 227 10.21 15.47 -2.03
C TYR A 227 9.62 14.35 -1.18
N PRO A 228 8.39 14.57 -0.64
CA PRO A 228 7.78 13.59 0.24
C PRO A 228 7.59 12.28 -0.51
N HIS A 229 7.99 11.19 0.13
CA HIS A 229 8.01 9.87 -0.47
C HIS A 229 7.17 8.92 0.40
N GLY A 230 7.76 8.04 1.19
CA GLY A 230 7.03 7.18 2.13
C GLY A 230 6.32 7.95 3.24
N LEU A 231 5.19 7.39 3.68
CA LEU A 231 4.30 7.95 4.69
C LEU A 231 3.92 6.88 5.72
N CYS A 232 3.83 7.25 7.00
CA CYS A 232 3.40 6.32 8.03
C CYS A 232 2.59 7.06 9.11
N PHE A 233 1.34 6.63 9.34
CA PHE A 233 0.56 7.08 10.50
C PHE A 233 0.91 6.27 11.73
N VAL A 234 1.06 6.95 12.87
CA VAL A 234 1.31 6.29 14.17
C VAL A 234 0.46 6.90 15.28
N ALA A 235 0.47 6.26 16.44
CA ALA A 235 -0.30 6.65 17.62
C ALA A 235 -1.81 6.73 17.33
N GLY A 236 -2.31 5.76 16.56
CA GLY A 236 -3.71 5.70 16.14
C GLY A 236 -4.13 6.82 15.19
N GLY A 237 -3.21 7.32 14.37
CA GLY A 237 -3.49 8.40 13.40
C GLY A 237 -3.33 9.82 13.95
N ARG A 238 -2.75 9.97 15.15
CA ARG A 238 -2.45 11.29 15.74
C ARG A 238 -1.14 11.89 15.26
N ILE A 239 -0.26 11.08 14.69
CA ILE A 239 1.01 11.52 14.11
C ILE A 239 1.08 10.98 12.69
N LEU A 240 1.56 11.82 11.77
CA LEU A 240 1.99 11.42 10.44
C LEU A 240 3.49 11.69 10.32
N LEU A 241 4.23 10.63 9.97
CA LEU A 241 5.64 10.68 9.63
C LEU A 241 5.80 10.69 8.12
N VAL A 242 6.70 11.52 7.61
CA VAL A 242 6.92 11.71 6.17
C VAL A 242 8.42 11.60 5.88
N ALA A 243 8.81 10.60 5.09
CA ALA A 243 10.16 10.54 4.55
C ALA A 243 10.33 11.61 3.47
N ASP A 244 11.32 12.49 3.61
CA ASP A 244 11.60 13.55 2.66
C ASP A 244 12.81 13.18 1.80
N ALA A 245 12.60 12.70 0.58
CA ALA A 245 13.69 12.30 -0.31
C ALA A 245 14.62 13.45 -0.71
N GLY A 246 14.19 14.70 -0.51
CA GLY A 246 14.98 15.90 -0.76
C GLY A 246 15.80 16.41 0.41
N ALA A 247 15.65 15.82 1.59
CA ALA A 247 16.30 16.28 2.82
C ALA A 247 16.79 15.09 3.66
N PRO A 248 17.79 15.25 4.54
CA PRO A 248 18.27 14.17 5.41
C PRO A 248 17.33 13.87 6.59
N THR A 249 16.02 14.09 6.44
CA THR A 249 15.06 14.17 7.54
C THR A 249 13.76 13.40 7.29
N VAL A 250 13.12 13.01 8.39
CA VAL A 250 11.71 12.63 8.46
C VAL A 250 10.93 13.78 9.09
N ALA A 251 9.91 14.29 8.41
CA ALA A 251 9.01 15.30 8.94
C ALA A 251 7.92 14.67 9.83
N VAL A 252 7.53 15.38 10.88
CA VAL A 252 6.53 14.95 11.88
C VAL A 252 5.40 15.96 11.93
N PHE A 253 4.19 15.50 11.65
CA PHE A 253 2.98 16.29 11.80
C PHE A 253 2.10 15.69 12.89
N TYR A 254 1.59 16.54 13.78
CA TYR A 254 0.63 16.15 14.81
C TYR A 254 -0.78 16.55 14.40
N ARG A 255 -1.74 15.65 14.65
CA ARG A 255 -3.17 15.94 14.60
C ARG A 255 -3.58 16.61 15.91
N ALA A 256 -3.89 17.89 15.87
CA ALA A 256 -4.47 18.62 17.00
C ALA A 256 -6.00 18.57 16.96
N ALA A 257 -6.67 18.99 18.04
CA ALA A 257 -8.11 19.32 17.96
C ALA A 257 -8.30 20.62 17.16
N PRO A 258 -9.28 20.71 16.22
CA PRO A 258 -10.37 19.78 15.96
C PRO A 258 -10.06 18.64 14.97
N GLY A 259 -8.87 18.59 14.39
CA GLY A 259 -8.44 17.56 13.45
C GLY A 259 -7.17 17.99 12.70
N TRP A 260 -6.91 17.32 11.57
CA TRP A 260 -5.89 17.79 10.63
C TRP A 260 -6.28 19.16 10.07
N GLN A 261 -5.29 20.02 9.88
CA GLN A 261 -5.41 21.37 9.34
C GLN A 261 -4.26 21.63 8.38
N ASP A 262 -4.44 22.57 7.45
CA ASP A 262 -3.36 23.01 6.58
C ASP A 262 -2.19 23.53 7.41
N LEU A 263 -1.00 23.06 7.10
CA LEU A 263 0.22 23.43 7.81
C LEU A 263 1.31 23.77 6.79
N PRO A 264 1.94 24.96 6.86
CA PRO A 264 2.99 25.32 5.92
C PRO A 264 4.32 24.62 6.22
N GLU A 265 4.49 24.08 7.43
CA GLU A 265 5.73 23.48 7.93
C GLU A 265 5.43 22.32 8.88
N PRO A 266 6.32 21.32 9.00
CA PRO A 266 6.19 20.27 10.00
C PRO A 266 6.36 20.80 11.41
N HIS A 267 5.73 20.13 12.37
CA HIS A 267 5.89 20.49 13.79
C HIS A 267 7.28 20.16 14.30
N ARG A 268 7.91 19.13 13.72
CA ARG A 268 9.27 18.70 14.01
C ARG A 268 9.86 18.01 12.78
N SER A 269 11.16 18.17 12.59
CA SER A 269 11.93 17.36 11.64
C SER A 269 12.97 16.54 12.40
N ILE A 270 13.04 15.27 12.09
CA ILE A 270 13.95 14.31 12.69
C ILE A 270 15.06 14.05 11.70
N ARG A 271 16.30 14.29 12.09
CA ARG A 271 17.45 13.95 11.27
C ARG A 271 17.71 12.44 11.30
N VAL A 272 17.71 11.81 10.12
CA VAL A 272 17.87 10.36 9.95
C VAL A 272 19.07 9.97 9.07
N LEU A 273 19.70 10.94 8.41
CA LEU A 273 20.95 10.76 7.68
C LEU A 273 21.99 11.80 8.10
N ASP A 274 23.26 11.41 8.12
CA ASP A 274 24.38 12.35 8.27
C ASP A 274 24.59 13.14 6.96
N ASP A 275 25.16 14.35 7.05
CA ASP A 275 25.30 15.24 5.88
C ASP A 275 26.16 14.59 4.79
N ALA A 276 27.23 13.89 5.17
CA ALA A 276 28.09 13.19 4.21
C ALA A 276 27.34 12.09 3.43
N VAL A 277 26.51 11.30 4.13
CA VAL A 277 25.70 10.22 3.52
C VAL A 277 24.64 10.82 2.59
N PHE A 278 23.96 11.88 3.04
CA PHE A 278 22.98 12.58 2.20
C PHE A 278 23.63 13.15 0.94
N GLN A 279 24.75 13.86 1.05
CA GLN A 279 25.45 14.45 -0.10
C GLN A 279 25.97 13.41 -1.09
N GLN A 280 26.33 12.21 -0.63
CA GLN A 280 26.74 11.11 -1.50
C GLN A 280 25.59 10.66 -2.42
N GLY A 281 24.36 10.58 -1.90
CA GLY A 281 23.17 10.21 -2.68
C GLY A 281 22.49 11.38 -3.40
N HIS A 282 22.75 12.63 -2.98
CA HIS A 282 22.08 13.84 -3.47
C HIS A 282 22.66 14.36 -4.80
N HIS A 283 22.48 13.58 -5.86
CA HIS A 283 22.90 13.94 -7.22
C HIS A 283 21.88 14.82 -7.94
N ASN A 284 20.65 14.90 -7.43
CA ASN A 284 19.61 15.84 -7.86
C ASN A 284 18.68 16.17 -6.68
N PRO A 285 17.84 17.23 -6.76
CA PRO A 285 17.02 17.67 -5.64
C PRO A 285 16.06 16.60 -5.08
N ARG A 286 15.61 15.65 -5.90
CA ARG A 286 14.62 14.60 -5.58
C ARG A 286 15.22 13.38 -4.86
N GLU A 287 16.53 13.37 -4.64
CA GLU A 287 17.27 12.17 -4.22
C GLU A 287 18.21 12.48 -3.05
N GLY A 288 18.69 11.43 -2.38
CA GLY A 288 19.66 11.51 -1.28
C GLY A 288 19.03 11.38 0.11
N GLY A 289 17.79 11.80 0.30
CA GLY A 289 17.03 11.63 1.55
C GLY A 289 16.41 10.23 1.73
N PRO A 290 15.74 9.97 2.87
CA PRO A 290 14.97 8.76 3.09
C PRO A 290 13.80 8.68 2.10
N LYS A 291 13.45 7.45 1.72
CA LYS A 291 12.32 7.15 0.82
C LYS A 291 11.32 6.22 1.49
N GLY A 292 11.76 4.99 1.78
CA GLY A 292 10.97 4.06 2.57
C GLY A 292 10.92 4.49 4.02
N ILE A 293 9.75 4.33 4.63
CA ILE A 293 9.54 4.51 6.07
C ILE A 293 8.43 3.56 6.53
N ASP A 294 8.65 2.93 7.68
CA ASP A 294 7.58 2.23 8.38
C ASP A 294 7.86 2.20 9.90
N VAL A 295 6.85 1.86 10.70
CA VAL A 295 6.94 1.88 12.16
C VAL A 295 6.38 0.61 12.77
N HIS A 296 7.15 0.06 13.72
CA HIS A 296 6.64 -0.95 14.64
C HIS A 296 6.38 -0.31 16.01
N GLU A 297 5.14 0.15 16.23
CA GLU A 297 4.72 0.85 17.46
C GLU A 297 4.98 0.06 18.75
N PRO A 298 4.78 -1.28 18.83
CA PRO A 298 5.04 -2.04 20.05
C PRO A 298 6.49 -1.96 20.53
N TRP A 299 7.45 -1.79 19.62
CA TRP A 299 8.85 -1.57 19.97
C TRP A 299 9.24 -0.09 19.98
N GLY A 300 8.34 0.81 19.57
CA GLY A 300 8.67 2.23 19.40
C GLY A 300 9.76 2.47 18.36
N LEU A 301 9.82 1.65 17.31
CA LEU A 301 10.87 1.70 16.29
C LEU A 301 10.36 2.20 14.95
N MET A 302 11.01 3.22 14.42
CA MET A 302 10.90 3.65 13.03
C MET A 302 12.05 3.05 12.23
N VAL A 303 11.73 2.52 11.05
CA VAL A 303 12.71 2.12 10.04
C VAL A 303 12.66 3.10 8.88
N VAL A 304 13.81 3.42 8.30
CA VAL A 304 13.91 4.20 7.06
C VAL A 304 14.91 3.57 6.10
N THR A 305 14.73 3.83 4.81
CA THR A 305 15.58 3.30 3.74
C THR A 305 15.88 4.36 2.68
N CYS A 306 17.04 4.27 2.03
CA CYS A 306 17.41 5.10 0.88
C CYS A 306 18.62 4.52 0.13
N ALA A 307 19.05 5.23 -0.92
CA ALA A 307 20.21 4.87 -1.75
C ALA A 307 21.49 4.55 -0.98
N GLU A 308 21.88 5.41 -0.05
CA GLU A 308 23.18 5.31 0.65
C GLU A 308 23.06 4.64 2.04
N GLN A 309 21.84 4.35 2.48
CA GLN A 309 21.54 3.70 3.76
C GLN A 309 20.35 2.76 3.57
N PRO A 310 20.58 1.52 3.09
CA PRO A 310 19.51 0.61 2.71
C PRO A 310 18.57 0.24 3.86
N LEU A 311 19.04 0.32 5.11
CA LEU A 311 18.28 0.05 6.32
C LEU A 311 18.84 0.83 7.52
N ALA A 312 18.00 1.54 8.25
CA ALA A 312 18.34 2.13 9.54
C ALA A 312 17.14 2.23 10.49
N PHE A 313 17.42 2.12 11.79
CA PHE A 313 16.42 2.10 12.85
C PHE A 313 16.56 3.29 13.78
N PHE A 314 15.43 3.78 14.26
CA PHE A 314 15.34 4.92 15.15
C PHE A 314 14.26 4.71 16.20
N ASP A 315 14.61 4.97 17.46
CA ASP A 315 13.70 5.01 18.59
C ASP A 315 12.81 6.26 18.47
N ILE A 316 11.51 6.07 18.43
CA ILE A 316 10.49 7.13 18.38
C ILE A 316 9.56 7.11 19.59
N GLY A 317 9.90 6.36 20.65
CA GLY A 317 9.06 6.19 21.83
C GLY A 317 8.62 7.53 22.44
N GLU A 318 9.55 8.46 22.63
CA GLU A 318 9.24 9.80 23.15
C GLU A 318 8.27 10.60 22.26
N ILE A 319 8.32 10.40 20.94
CA ILE A 319 7.44 11.10 19.99
C ILE A 319 6.02 10.55 20.11
N VAL A 320 5.90 9.21 20.14
CA VAL A 320 4.63 8.51 20.27
C VAL A 320 3.99 8.78 21.64
N ASP A 321 4.79 8.75 22.71
CA ASP A 321 4.32 8.96 24.09
C ASP A 321 3.94 10.42 24.34
N GLY A 322 4.67 11.38 23.78
CA GLY A 322 4.32 12.81 23.84
C GLY A 322 2.92 13.09 23.26
N ALA A 323 2.57 12.45 22.14
CA ALA A 323 1.24 12.58 21.54
C ALA A 323 0.14 11.82 22.29
N ARG A 324 0.48 10.82 23.12
CA ARG A 324 -0.46 10.15 24.03
C ARG A 324 -0.73 11.00 25.28
N GLY A 325 0.28 11.70 25.79
CA GLY A 325 0.18 12.55 26.98
C GLY A 325 -0.56 13.88 26.79
N GLN A 326 -0.65 14.39 25.56
CA GLN A 326 -1.33 15.66 25.23
C GLN A 326 -2.85 15.53 24.99
N GLY A 327 -3.44 14.33 25.07
CA GLY A 327 -4.85 14.09 24.76
C GLY A 327 -5.73 13.79 25.98
N HIS A 328 -6.23 14.84 26.67
CA HIS A 328 -7.47 14.75 27.45
C HIS A 328 -8.64 15.19 26.54
N GLU A 329 -9.57 14.26 26.34
CA GLU A 329 -10.97 14.39 25.87
C GLU A 329 -11.27 14.95 24.45
N ASN A 330 -12.04 14.14 23.71
CA ASN A 330 -12.84 14.47 22.52
C ASN A 330 -12.10 14.63 21.18
N ALA A 331 -11.47 13.55 20.69
CA ALA A 331 -11.52 13.30 19.26
C ALA A 331 -12.93 12.79 18.94
N CYS A 332 -13.61 13.41 17.97
CA CYS A 332 -14.80 12.84 17.34
C CYS A 332 -14.34 11.62 16.55
N ASP A 333 -14.08 10.53 17.25
CA ASP A 333 -13.80 9.22 16.67
C ASP A 333 -15.10 8.77 16.02
N SER A 334 -15.06 8.40 14.74
CA SER A 334 -16.17 7.66 14.16
C SER A 334 -16.46 6.47 15.07
N THR A 335 -17.71 6.33 15.50
CA THR A 335 -18.05 5.24 16.41
C THR A 335 -17.77 3.91 15.69
N PRO A 336 -17.51 2.80 16.40
CA PRO A 336 -17.43 1.49 15.77
C PRO A 336 -18.63 1.18 14.85
N ALA A 337 -19.81 1.76 15.14
CA ALA A 337 -20.99 1.69 14.30
C ALA A 337 -20.86 2.51 13.00
N ASP A 338 -20.25 3.69 13.02
CA ASP A 338 -19.97 4.49 11.82
C ASP A 338 -18.93 3.82 10.92
N ARG A 339 -17.89 3.20 11.50
CA ARG A 339 -16.91 2.40 10.75
C ARG A 339 -17.54 1.17 10.13
N MET A 340 -18.33 0.44 10.91
CA MET A 340 -19.10 -0.70 10.42
C MET A 340 -20.04 -0.25 9.31
N ARG A 341 -20.68 0.92 9.43
CA ARG A 341 -21.56 1.49 8.40
C ARG A 341 -20.80 1.84 7.12
N VAL A 342 -19.66 2.53 7.19
CA VAL A 342 -18.85 2.85 5.99
C VAL A 342 -18.34 1.57 5.34
N ASN A 343 -17.82 0.63 6.12
CA ASN A 343 -17.38 -0.67 5.61
C ASN A 343 -18.54 -1.48 5.01
N THR A 344 -19.72 -1.47 5.65
CA THR A 344 -20.93 -2.12 5.12
C THR A 344 -21.41 -1.44 3.84
N LEU A 345 -21.39 -0.11 3.75
CA LEU A 345 -21.77 0.62 2.55
C LEU A 345 -20.80 0.37 1.40
N ARG A 346 -19.49 0.23 1.69
CA ARG A 346 -18.50 -0.23 0.71
C ARG A 346 -18.79 -1.66 0.27
N LEU A 347 -18.91 -2.59 1.22
CA LEU A 347 -19.25 -3.98 0.93
C LEU A 347 -20.57 -4.12 0.14
N VAL A 348 -21.59 -3.33 0.45
CA VAL A 348 -22.86 -3.31 -0.29
C VAL A 348 -22.66 -2.75 -1.70
N ARG A 349 -21.88 -1.68 -1.86
CA ARG A 349 -21.49 -1.18 -3.18
C ARG A 349 -20.72 -2.25 -3.95
N ASP A 350 -19.80 -2.94 -3.31
CA ASP A 350 -18.99 -4.00 -3.91
C ASP A 350 -19.84 -5.23 -4.26
N VAL A 351 -20.87 -5.54 -3.47
CA VAL A 351 -21.88 -6.55 -3.80
C VAL A 351 -22.68 -6.10 -5.02
N THR A 352 -23.12 -4.84 -5.10
CA THR A 352 -23.82 -4.34 -6.30
C THR A 352 -22.91 -4.26 -7.52
N ALA A 353 -21.62 -3.95 -7.33
CA ALA A 353 -20.61 -3.97 -8.38
C ALA A 353 -20.33 -5.41 -8.85
N ARG A 354 -20.26 -6.38 -7.94
CA ARG A 354 -20.18 -7.82 -8.24
C ARG A 354 -21.41 -8.30 -9.00
N GLU A 355 -22.61 -7.92 -8.57
CA GLU A 355 -23.84 -8.24 -9.31
C GLU A 355 -23.82 -7.63 -10.72
N ALA A 356 -23.37 -6.39 -10.86
CA ALA A 356 -23.23 -5.72 -12.16
C ALA A 356 -22.17 -6.40 -13.05
N ALA A 357 -21.02 -6.78 -12.49
CA ALA A 357 -19.93 -7.45 -13.19
C ALA A 357 -20.33 -8.86 -13.65
N VAL A 358 -21.00 -9.64 -12.79
CA VAL A 358 -21.57 -10.95 -13.15
C VAL A 358 -22.61 -10.77 -14.26
N THR A 359 -23.49 -9.79 -14.13
CA THR A 359 -24.51 -9.49 -15.16
C THR A 359 -23.87 -9.12 -16.50
N ALA A 360 -22.81 -8.31 -16.48
CA ALA A 360 -22.07 -7.92 -17.68
C ALA A 360 -21.33 -9.11 -18.31
N ALA A 361 -20.70 -9.97 -17.50
CA ALA A 361 -20.01 -11.17 -17.96
C ALA A 361 -21.00 -12.15 -18.62
N VAL A 362 -22.13 -12.44 -17.96
CA VAL A 362 -23.22 -13.27 -18.51
C VAL A 362 -23.75 -12.67 -19.82
N ARG A 363 -23.95 -11.36 -19.88
CA ARG A 363 -24.44 -10.68 -21.09
C ARG A 363 -23.46 -10.83 -22.25
N LYS A 364 -22.16 -10.65 -22.00
CA LYS A 364 -21.09 -10.82 -22.99
C LYS A 364 -21.03 -12.27 -23.48
N GLU A 365 -21.15 -13.25 -22.59
CA GLU A 365 -21.17 -14.66 -22.96
C GLU A 365 -22.41 -15.05 -23.77
N VAL A 366 -23.59 -14.53 -23.40
CA VAL A 366 -24.82 -14.68 -24.19
C VAL A 366 -24.68 -14.04 -25.58
N GLU A 367 -24.00 -12.90 -25.70
CA GLU A 367 -23.78 -12.22 -26.97
C GLU A 367 -22.81 -13.01 -27.87
N LEU A 368 -21.71 -13.52 -27.29
CA LEU A 368 -20.80 -14.44 -27.98
C LEU A 368 -21.50 -15.73 -28.41
N MET A 369 -22.34 -16.31 -27.55
CA MET A 369 -23.18 -17.46 -27.88
C MET A 369 -24.12 -17.11 -29.04
N ARG A 370 -24.76 -15.93 -29.02
CA ARG A 370 -25.65 -15.46 -30.10
C ARG A 370 -24.93 -15.27 -31.44
N MET A 371 -23.68 -14.85 -31.40
CA MET A 371 -22.82 -14.70 -32.58
C MET A 371 -22.26 -16.04 -33.09
N SER A 372 -22.29 -17.10 -32.28
CA SER A 372 -21.77 -18.41 -32.67
C SER A 372 -22.55 -19.05 -33.83
N TRP A 373 -21.83 -19.83 -34.64
CA TRP A 373 -22.37 -20.48 -35.82
C TRP A 373 -23.47 -21.50 -35.48
N SER A 374 -23.28 -22.25 -34.39
CA SER A 374 -24.25 -23.23 -33.89
C SER A 374 -25.55 -22.57 -33.41
N TRP A 375 -25.46 -21.38 -32.79
CA TRP A 375 -26.64 -20.61 -32.40
C TRP A 375 -27.40 -20.13 -33.62
N ARG A 376 -26.73 -19.58 -34.64
CA ARG A 376 -27.41 -19.08 -35.84
C ARG A 376 -28.07 -20.20 -36.64
N LEU A 377 -27.45 -21.37 -36.73
CA LEU A 377 -28.02 -22.56 -37.40
C LEU A 377 -29.27 -23.11 -36.72
N THR A 378 -29.35 -23.03 -35.38
CA THR A 378 -30.48 -23.56 -34.60
C THR A 378 -31.63 -22.56 -34.43
N ALA A 379 -31.51 -21.34 -34.97
CA ALA A 379 -32.53 -20.30 -34.85
C ALA A 379 -33.93 -20.68 -35.38
N PRO A 380 -34.08 -21.39 -36.53
CA PRO A 380 -35.40 -21.79 -37.02
C PRO A 380 -36.12 -22.77 -36.07
N LEU A 381 -35.37 -23.72 -35.49
CA LEU A 381 -35.91 -24.71 -34.55
C LEU A 381 -36.38 -24.06 -33.24
N ARG A 382 -35.66 -23.03 -32.77
CA ARG A 382 -36.07 -22.24 -31.59
C ARG A 382 -37.33 -21.42 -31.83
N MET A 383 -37.52 -20.85 -33.02
CA MET A 383 -38.76 -20.13 -33.36
C MET A 383 -39.99 -21.05 -33.34
N VAL A 384 -39.85 -22.28 -33.85
CA VAL A 384 -40.94 -23.28 -33.84
C VAL A 384 -41.26 -23.72 -32.42
N THR A 385 -40.25 -23.95 -31.58
CA THR A 385 -40.46 -24.32 -30.17
C THR A 385 -41.09 -23.20 -29.36
N ASP A 386 -40.66 -21.94 -29.54
CA ASP A 386 -41.28 -20.79 -28.86
C ASP A 386 -42.74 -20.56 -29.27
N GLN A 387 -43.06 -20.74 -30.56
CA GLN A 387 -44.45 -20.66 -31.03
C GLN A 387 -45.31 -21.78 -30.45
N TRP A 388 -44.77 -22.99 -30.32
CA TRP A 388 -45.47 -24.13 -29.76
C TRP A 388 -45.70 -23.99 -28.25
N ILE A 389 -44.72 -23.48 -27.51
CA ILE A 389 -44.83 -23.16 -26.07
C ILE A 389 -45.87 -22.05 -25.84
N ARG A 390 -45.84 -20.97 -26.63
CA ARG A 390 -46.83 -19.88 -26.56
C ARG A 390 -48.24 -20.31 -26.97
N TRP A 391 -48.36 -21.27 -27.88
CA TRP A 391 -49.64 -21.84 -28.26
C TRP A 391 -50.22 -22.71 -27.14
N ARG A 392 -49.38 -23.54 -26.48
CA ARG A 392 -49.78 -24.33 -25.32
C ARG A 392 -50.16 -23.48 -24.10
N SER A 393 -49.41 -22.42 -23.79
CA SER A 393 -49.72 -21.55 -22.64
C SER A 393 -50.99 -20.72 -22.84
N LYS A 394 -51.43 -20.49 -24.08
CA LYS A 394 -52.73 -19.86 -24.39
C LYS A 394 -53.92 -20.84 -24.32
N GLN A 395 -53.69 -22.14 -24.43
CA GLN A 395 -54.76 -23.15 -24.36
C GLN A 395 -55.06 -23.63 -22.93
N HIS A 396 -54.17 -23.37 -21.98
CA HIS A 396 -54.41 -23.58 -20.55
C HIS A 396 -53.94 -22.35 -19.76
N PRO A 397 -54.79 -21.31 -19.60
CA PRO A 397 -54.55 -20.29 -18.59
C PRO A 397 -54.74 -20.95 -17.22
N ILE A 398 -53.80 -20.68 -16.29
CA ILE A 398 -54.04 -20.90 -14.85
C ILE A 398 -55.03 -19.85 -14.38
#